data_AF-A0A970C9M0-F1
#
_entry.id   AF-A0A970C9M0-F1
#
_cell.length_a   1.000
_cell.length_b   1.000
_cell.length_c   1.000
_cell.angle_alpha   90.00
_cell.angle_beta   90.00
_cell.angle_gamma   90.00
#
_symmetry.space_group_name_H-M   'P 1'
#
loop_
_entity.id
_entity.type
_entity.pdbx_description
1 polymer ?
#
loop_
_entity_poly.entity_id
_entity_poly.type
_entity_poly.pdbx_seq_one_letter_code
_entity_poly.pdbx_strand_id
1 'polypeptide(L)'
;MNRSSMQVHVTYPALAPHSIWRRNRLELLRLLFVFLAYACGLVNLAVGGVPWSLAAIGGLWVLWIAVFYRPLVENTAIKKIADVGIAVCLYLFLLDGIFGGNWSGFVTPIIFFADLVIAGTYFLAYFKKEKRNFLPLFELTLAGLVAIFSGLVGWRKLDWPLIVVGSVSLALVVLTTALHFRAIREEFRKKIHL
;
A
#
# COMPACT_ATOMS: atom_id res chain seq x y z
N MET A 1 54.46 -31.97 26.60
CA MET A 1 53.07 -32.12 26.12
C MET A 1 52.83 -31.10 25.03
N ASN A 2 52.90 -31.52 23.76
CA ASN A 2 52.79 -30.63 22.61
C ASN A 2 51.32 -30.62 22.16
N ARG A 3 50.62 -29.48 22.28
CA ARG A 3 49.22 -29.36 21.82
C ARG A 3 49.21 -29.11 20.33
N SER A 4 48.82 -30.10 19.55
CA SER A 4 48.60 -30.00 18.11
C SER A 4 47.55 -28.92 17.84
N SER A 5 47.92 -27.84 17.14
CA SER A 5 46.98 -26.78 16.74
C SER A 5 46.02 -27.34 15.68
N MET A 6 44.73 -27.39 16.00
CA MET A 6 43.70 -27.79 15.04
C MET A 6 43.60 -26.73 13.92
N GLN A 7 43.96 -27.10 12.70
CA GLN A 7 43.85 -26.21 11.53
C GLN A 7 42.42 -26.21 11.02
N VAL A 8 41.69 -25.13 11.31
CA VAL A 8 40.33 -24.92 10.79
C VAL A 8 40.44 -24.37 9.37
N HIS A 9 40.09 -25.19 8.38
CA HIS A 9 40.02 -24.76 6.98
C HIS A 9 38.74 -23.94 6.77
N VAL A 10 38.88 -22.62 6.68
CA VAL A 10 37.75 -21.72 6.43
C VAL A 10 37.34 -21.83 4.95
N THR A 11 36.26 -22.56 4.69
CA THR A 11 35.70 -22.80 3.34
C THR A 11 34.91 -21.62 2.78
N TYR A 12 34.60 -20.62 3.60
CA TYR A 12 33.84 -19.46 3.15
C TYR A 12 34.76 -18.30 2.78
N PRO A 13 34.53 -17.63 1.64
CA PRO A 13 35.29 -16.45 1.28
C PRO A 13 35.11 -15.38 2.37
N ALA A 14 36.21 -14.68 2.72
CA ALA A 14 36.16 -13.57 3.65
C ALA A 14 35.18 -12.51 3.12
N LEU A 15 34.14 -12.21 3.90
CA LEU A 15 33.17 -11.16 3.58
C LEU A 15 33.93 -9.84 3.43
N ALA A 16 33.83 -9.20 2.27
CA ALA A 16 34.39 -7.88 2.06
C ALA A 16 33.81 -6.90 3.12
N PRO A 17 34.62 -5.98 3.69
CA PRO A 17 34.13 -5.01 4.64
C PRO A 17 33.13 -4.07 3.93
N HIS A 18 31.84 -4.35 4.06
CA HIS A 18 30.79 -3.45 3.62
C HIS A 18 30.63 -2.33 4.65
N SER A 19 30.64 -1.08 4.20
CA SER A 19 30.33 0.06 5.05
C SER A 19 28.99 -0.15 5.77
N ILE A 20 29.03 -0.04 7.10
CA ILE A 20 27.85 -0.17 7.99
C ILE A 20 26.71 0.74 7.49
N TRP A 21 27.05 1.91 6.94
CA TRP A 21 26.10 2.86 6.39
C TRP A 21 25.30 2.29 5.20
N ARG A 22 25.96 1.59 4.27
CA ARG A 22 25.29 1.03 3.09
C ARG A 22 24.38 -0.15 3.46
N ARG A 23 24.75 -0.89 4.50
CA ARG A 23 23.96 -2.01 5.04
C ARG A 23 22.75 -1.51 5.84
N ASN A 24 22.91 -0.47 6.64
CA ASN A 24 21.90 -0.02 7.60
C ASN A 24 21.13 1.23 7.17
N ARG A 25 21.30 1.74 5.94
CA ARG A 25 20.65 2.98 5.47
C ARG A 25 19.13 2.99 5.69
N LEU A 26 18.44 1.89 5.42
CA LEU A 26 16.99 1.80 5.62
C LEU A 26 16.62 1.84 7.11
N GLU A 27 17.39 1.19 7.97
CA GLU A 27 17.18 1.23 9.42
C GLU A 27 17.48 2.62 9.99
N LEU A 28 18.53 3.30 9.51
CA LEU A 28 18.83 4.69 9.88
C LEU A 28 17.71 5.65 9.46
N LEU A 29 17.18 5.48 8.25
CA LEU A 29 16.02 6.25 7.79
C LEU A 29 14.78 5.95 8.63
N ARG A 30 14.52 4.68 8.98
CA ARG A 30 13.40 4.31 9.85
C ARG A 30 13.52 4.98 11.22
N LEU A 31 14.72 4.94 11.82
CA LEU A 31 15.01 5.61 13.09
C LEU A 31 14.78 7.12 13.00
N LEU A 32 15.20 7.75 11.90
CA LEU A 32 14.96 9.17 11.67
C LEU A 32 13.47 9.50 11.61
N PHE A 33 12.66 8.71 10.89
CA PHE A 33 11.21 8.91 10.80
C PHE A 33 10.52 8.74 12.15
N VAL A 34 10.91 7.73 12.92
CA VAL A 34 10.39 7.50 14.28
C VAL A 34 10.77 8.64 15.21
N PHE A 35 12.01 9.13 15.13
CA PHE A 35 12.46 10.28 15.90
C PHE A 35 11.66 11.55 15.57
N LEU A 36 11.44 11.83 14.28
CA LEU A 36 10.62 12.96 13.84
C LEU A 36 9.17 12.85 14.33
N ALA A 37 8.56 11.67 14.21
CA ALA A 37 7.21 11.41 14.71
C ALA A 37 7.11 11.63 16.23
N TYR A 38 8.10 11.15 16.99
CA TYR A 38 8.17 11.34 18.43
C TYR A 38 8.35 12.82 18.80
N ALA A 39 9.21 13.55 18.10
CA ALA A 39 9.41 14.98 18.29
C ALA A 39 8.11 15.76 18.01
N CYS A 40 7.38 15.46 16.94
CA CYS A 40 6.07 16.07 16.66
C CYS A 40 5.09 15.84 17.81
N GLY A 41 5.02 14.63 18.36
CA GLY A 41 4.17 14.32 19.52
C GLY A 41 4.53 15.13 20.75
N LEU A 42 5.83 15.23 21.08
CA LEU A 42 6.30 16.03 22.22
C LEU A 42 5.97 17.52 22.08
N VAL A 43 6.20 18.10 20.89
CA VAL A 43 5.89 19.52 20.64
C VAL A 43 4.39 19.78 20.77
N ASN A 44 3.55 18.87 20.27
CA ASN A 44 2.10 19.01 20.39
C ASN A 44 1.63 18.93 21.85
N LEU A 45 2.24 18.09 22.68
CA LEU A 45 1.94 18.04 24.11
C LEU A 45 2.38 19.32 24.83
N ALA A 46 3.51 19.90 24.43
CA ALA A 46 4.03 21.13 25.02
C ALA A 46 3.22 22.38 24.63
N VAL A 47 2.76 22.47 23.38
CA VAL A 47 1.98 23.61 22.86
C VAL A 47 0.50 23.50 23.23
N GLY A 48 -0.03 22.29 23.35
CA GLY A 48 -1.45 22.04 23.55
C GLY A 48 -2.31 22.37 22.32
N GLY A 49 -3.63 22.16 22.44
CA GLY A 49 -4.62 22.47 21.40
C GLY A 49 -4.98 21.29 20.49
N VAL A 50 -5.30 21.59 19.23
CA VAL A 50 -5.68 20.60 18.19
C VAL A 50 -4.51 19.63 17.96
N PRO A 51 -4.75 18.31 17.84
CA PRO A 51 -3.68 17.32 17.68
C PRO A 51 -3.07 17.32 16.27
N TRP A 52 -2.46 18.44 15.87
CA TRP A 52 -1.79 18.60 14.58
C TRP A 52 -0.62 17.64 14.39
N SER A 53 -0.01 17.16 15.49
CA SER A 53 1.02 16.11 15.43
C SER A 53 0.52 14.82 14.79
N LEU A 54 -0.76 14.45 14.95
CA LEU A 54 -1.31 13.27 14.29
C LEU A 54 -1.33 13.44 12.77
N ALA A 55 -1.64 14.63 12.27
CA ALA A 55 -1.54 14.95 10.85
C ALA A 55 -0.09 14.86 10.36
N ALA A 56 0.87 15.41 11.11
CA ALA A 56 2.29 15.33 10.75
C ALA A 56 2.80 13.87 10.73
N ILE A 57 2.44 13.07 11.74
CA ILE A 57 2.81 11.64 11.82
C ILE A 57 2.15 10.85 10.68
N GLY A 58 0.87 11.11 10.39
CA GLY A 58 0.18 10.50 9.26
C GLY A 58 0.84 10.82 7.92
N GLY A 59 1.26 12.08 7.72
CA GLY A 59 1.99 12.50 6.51
C GLY A 59 3.35 11.82 6.39
N LEU A 60 4.11 11.72 7.48
CA LEU A 60 5.37 10.97 7.53
C LEU A 60 5.15 9.49 7.20
N TRP A 61 4.07 8.90 7.70
CA TRP A 61 3.71 7.51 7.43
C TRP A 61 3.36 7.27 5.96
N VAL A 62 2.54 8.13 5.36
CA VAL A 62 2.23 8.07 3.92
C VAL A 62 3.49 8.24 3.08
N LEU A 63 4.36 9.17 3.44
CA LEU A 63 5.63 9.40 2.73
C LEU A 63 6.56 8.18 2.85
N TRP A 64 6.62 7.55 4.02
CA TRP A 64 7.34 6.29 4.20
C TRP A 64 6.80 5.19 3.30
N ILE A 65 5.47 5.01 3.28
CA ILE A 65 4.81 4.02 2.44
C ILE A 65 5.03 4.33 0.96
N ALA A 66 4.99 5.58 0.53
CA ALA A 66 5.17 5.95 -0.87
C ALA A 66 6.61 5.76 -1.35
N VAL A 67 7.60 6.22 -0.58
CA VAL A 67 8.99 6.35 -1.07
C VAL A 67 9.87 5.17 -0.67
N PHE A 68 9.79 4.71 0.58
CA PHE A 68 10.81 3.81 1.15
C PHE A 68 10.32 2.37 1.32
N TYR A 69 9.04 2.20 1.68
CA TYR A 69 8.45 0.88 1.86
C TYR A 69 8.46 0.08 0.56
N ARG A 70 8.73 -1.23 0.67
CA ARG A 70 8.57 -2.18 -0.43
C ARG A 70 7.63 -3.29 0.06
N PRO A 71 6.61 -3.69 -0.71
CA PRO A 71 5.72 -4.78 -0.30
C PRO A 71 6.53 -6.06 -0.09
N LEU A 72 6.39 -6.66 1.10
CA LEU A 72 7.07 -7.93 1.44
C LEU A 72 6.37 -9.12 0.77
N VAL A 73 5.04 -9.09 0.71
CA VAL A 73 4.21 -10.10 0.05
C VAL A 73 3.85 -9.56 -1.33
N GLU A 74 4.29 -10.26 -2.39
CA GLU A 74 4.11 -9.84 -3.79
C GLU A 74 4.66 -8.44 -4.09
N ASN A 75 5.99 -8.34 -4.29
CA ASN A 75 6.66 -7.08 -4.65
C ASN A 75 6.35 -6.67 -6.10
N THR A 76 5.12 -6.22 -6.33
CA THR A 76 4.60 -5.78 -7.62
C THR A 76 4.24 -4.30 -7.56
N ALA A 77 4.29 -3.65 -8.74
CA ALA A 77 3.90 -2.25 -8.85
C ALA A 77 2.42 -2.05 -8.44
N ILE A 78 1.55 -3.01 -8.76
CA ILE A 78 0.13 -2.97 -8.40
C ILE A 78 -0.05 -2.98 -6.89
N LYS A 79 0.62 -3.89 -6.16
CA LYS A 79 0.51 -3.93 -4.69
C LYS A 79 1.04 -2.65 -4.07
N LYS A 80 2.14 -2.11 -4.60
CA LYS A 80 2.70 -0.84 -4.15
C LYS A 80 1.72 0.33 -4.36
N ILE A 81 1.08 0.42 -5.53
CA ILE A 81 0.05 1.44 -5.82
C ILE A 81 -1.14 1.27 -4.87
N ALA A 82 -1.62 0.03 -4.67
CA ALA A 82 -2.72 -0.25 -3.76
C ALA A 82 -2.42 0.18 -2.31
N ASP A 83 -1.25 -0.19 -1.79
CA ASP A 83 -0.84 0.15 -0.42
C ASP A 83 -0.69 1.67 -0.23
N VAL A 84 -0.16 2.38 -1.25
CA VAL A 84 -0.09 3.85 -1.23
C VAL A 84 -1.48 4.47 -1.28
N GLY A 85 -2.35 3.99 -2.16
CA GLY A 85 -3.72 4.46 -2.29
C GLY A 85 -4.51 4.32 -0.99
N ILE A 86 -4.43 3.15 -0.36
CA ILE A 86 -5.03 2.89 0.95
C ILE A 86 -4.45 3.83 2.02
N ALA A 87 -3.12 4.00 2.06
CA ALA A 87 -2.48 4.89 3.02
C ALA A 87 -2.94 6.35 2.85
N VAL A 88 -3.04 6.84 1.61
CA VAL A 88 -3.53 8.19 1.30
C VAL A 88 -5.01 8.33 1.68
N CYS A 89 -5.85 7.35 1.37
CA CYS A 89 -7.27 7.36 1.73
C CYS A 89 -7.47 7.40 3.25
N LEU A 90 -6.77 6.54 4.00
CA LEU A 90 -6.80 6.53 5.46
C LEU A 90 -6.28 7.86 6.05
N TYR A 91 -5.25 8.43 5.44
CA TYR A 91 -4.71 9.72 5.85
C TYR A 91 -5.71 10.86 5.63
N LEU A 92 -6.46 10.87 4.52
CA LEU A 92 -7.52 11.85 4.31
C LEU A 92 -8.65 11.75 5.34
N PHE A 93 -9.07 10.52 5.70
CA PHE A 93 -10.05 10.33 6.78
C PHE A 93 -9.50 10.81 8.13
N LEU A 94 -8.22 10.55 8.41
CA LEU A 94 -7.56 11.05 9.61
C LEU A 94 -7.55 12.59 9.66
N LEU A 95 -7.21 13.25 8.54
CA LEU A 95 -7.21 14.71 8.44
C LEU A 95 -8.60 15.29 8.66
N ASP A 96 -9.63 14.71 8.04
CA ASP A 96 -11.02 15.15 8.20
C ASP A 96 -11.51 14.94 9.64
N GLY A 97 -11.06 13.89 10.33
CA GLY A 97 -11.34 13.68 11.75
C GLY A 97 -10.67 14.68 12.69
N ILE A 98 -9.49 15.22 12.32
CA ILE A 98 -8.74 16.18 13.14
C ILE A 98 -9.20 17.61 12.88
N PHE A 99 -9.32 18.00 11.61
CA PHE A 99 -9.59 19.38 11.20
C PHE A 99 -11.07 19.64 10.91
N GLY A 100 -11.88 18.58 10.75
CA GLY A 100 -13.27 18.69 10.36
C GLY A 100 -13.47 19.09 8.89
N GLY A 101 -14.74 19.19 8.51
CA GLY A 101 -15.15 19.72 7.20
C GLY A 101 -15.86 18.72 6.29
N ASN A 102 -15.86 17.43 6.61
CA ASN A 102 -16.55 16.36 5.88
C ASN A 102 -16.15 16.26 4.39
N TRP A 103 -14.95 16.71 4.04
CA TRP A 103 -14.46 16.70 2.66
C TRP A 103 -13.92 15.33 2.24
N SER A 104 -13.48 14.51 3.19
CA SER A 104 -12.89 13.19 2.90
C SER A 104 -13.89 12.27 2.19
N GLY A 105 -15.19 12.43 2.48
CA GLY A 105 -16.27 11.68 1.85
C GLY A 105 -16.26 11.80 0.32
N PHE A 106 -15.94 12.99 -0.17
CA PHE A 106 -15.92 13.38 -1.57
C PHE A 106 -14.55 13.21 -2.24
N VAL A 107 -13.46 13.54 -1.54
CA VAL A 107 -12.09 13.49 -2.09
C VAL A 107 -11.56 12.06 -2.16
N THR A 108 -11.88 11.21 -1.16
CA THR A 108 -11.36 9.84 -1.09
C THR A 108 -11.74 8.99 -2.32
N PRO A 109 -13.01 8.97 -2.78
CA PRO A 109 -13.35 8.24 -4.00
C PRO A 109 -12.62 8.74 -5.26
N ILE A 110 -12.26 10.03 -5.33
CA ILE A 110 -11.53 10.57 -6.49
C ILE A 110 -10.11 9.99 -6.54
N ILE A 111 -9.42 9.93 -5.39
CA ILE A 111 -8.09 9.31 -5.30
C ILE A 111 -8.19 7.82 -5.61
N PHE A 112 -9.17 7.15 -5.04
CA PHE A 112 -9.38 5.73 -5.26
C PHE A 112 -9.69 5.39 -6.72
N PHE A 113 -10.44 6.25 -7.42
CA PHE A 113 -10.63 6.16 -8.86
C PHE A 113 -9.31 6.25 -9.63
N ALA A 114 -8.44 7.20 -9.28
CA ALA A 114 -7.13 7.33 -9.93
C ALA A 114 -6.27 6.07 -9.72
N ASP A 115 -6.26 5.52 -8.51
CA ASP A 115 -5.54 4.28 -8.20
C ASP A 115 -6.07 3.09 -9.01
N LEU A 116 -7.40 2.95 -9.12
CA LEU A 116 -8.04 1.90 -9.92
C LEU A 116 -7.67 2.02 -11.41
N VAL A 117 -7.68 3.23 -11.96
CA VAL A 117 -7.33 3.46 -13.37
C VAL A 117 -5.87 3.14 -13.61
N ILE A 118 -4.95 3.61 -12.76
CA ILE A 118 -3.51 3.36 -12.92
C ILE A 118 -3.20 1.87 -12.73
N ALA A 119 -3.69 1.24 -11.66
CA ALA A 119 -3.46 -0.17 -11.39
C ALA A 119 -4.11 -1.07 -12.46
N GLY A 120 -5.34 -0.76 -12.88
CA GLY A 120 -6.07 -1.51 -13.89
C GLY A 120 -5.43 -1.41 -15.27
N THR A 121 -5.04 -0.22 -15.71
CA THR A 121 -4.33 -0.03 -16.99
C THR A 121 -2.98 -0.73 -16.99
N TYR A 122 -2.23 -0.65 -15.90
CA TYR A 122 -0.95 -1.37 -15.75
C TYR A 122 -1.15 -2.89 -15.84
N PHE A 123 -2.16 -3.43 -15.15
CA PHE A 123 -2.46 -4.85 -15.19
C PHE A 123 -2.81 -5.34 -16.60
N LEU A 124 -3.65 -4.60 -17.32
CA LEU A 124 -4.05 -4.96 -18.69
C LEU A 124 -2.86 -4.87 -19.66
N ALA A 125 -2.04 -3.82 -19.54
CA ALA A 125 -0.84 -3.65 -20.38
C ALA A 125 0.20 -4.76 -20.15
N TYR A 126 0.36 -5.23 -18.92
CA TYR A 126 1.36 -6.23 -18.55
C TYR A 126 0.78 -7.58 -18.12
N PHE A 127 -0.42 -7.93 -18.61
CA PHE A 127 -1.19 -9.09 -18.17
C PHE A 127 -0.39 -10.40 -18.17
N LYS A 128 0.43 -10.65 -19.20
CA LYS A 128 1.24 -11.88 -19.31
C LYS A 128 2.21 -12.07 -18.14
N LYS A 129 2.75 -10.98 -17.59
CA LYS A 129 3.68 -10.98 -16.46
C LYS A 129 2.92 -11.02 -15.13
N GLU A 130 1.81 -10.29 -15.06
CA GLU A 130 1.12 -10.00 -13.81
C GLU A 130 -0.03 -10.97 -13.46
N LYS A 131 -0.41 -11.86 -14.39
CA LYS A 131 -1.51 -12.83 -14.20
C LYS A 131 -1.44 -13.65 -12.92
N ARG A 132 -0.25 -13.87 -12.34
CA ARG A 132 -0.07 -14.65 -11.11
C ARG A 132 -0.34 -13.82 -9.84
N ASN A 133 -0.18 -12.50 -9.93
CA ASN A 133 -0.33 -11.55 -8.84
C ASN A 133 -1.56 -10.65 -9.07
N PHE A 134 -2.68 -11.25 -9.48
CA PHE A 134 -3.93 -10.51 -9.74
C PHE A 134 -4.67 -10.12 -8.45
N LEU A 135 -4.25 -10.67 -7.30
CA LEU A 135 -4.93 -10.54 -6.02
C LEU A 135 -5.00 -9.08 -5.51
N PRO A 136 -3.94 -8.26 -5.58
CA PRO A 136 -4.00 -6.85 -5.17
C PRO A 136 -4.99 -6.02 -6.01
N LEU A 137 -5.10 -6.30 -7.32
CA LEU A 137 -6.08 -5.64 -8.18
C LEU A 137 -7.51 -6.07 -7.80
N PHE A 138 -7.70 -7.34 -7.47
CA PHE A 138 -8.99 -7.86 -7.01
C PHE A 138 -9.40 -7.25 -5.66
N GLU A 139 -8.46 -7.07 -4.73
CA GLU A 139 -8.71 -6.34 -3.46
C GLU A 139 -9.18 -4.90 -3.72
N LEU A 140 -8.52 -4.20 -4.63
CA LEU A 140 -8.88 -2.83 -5.05
C LEU A 140 -10.28 -2.80 -5.68
N THR A 141 -10.58 -3.66 -6.65
CA THR A 141 -11.90 -3.65 -7.30
C THR A 141 -13.01 -4.08 -6.34
N LEU A 142 -12.75 -5.03 -5.45
CA LEU A 142 -13.69 -5.44 -4.40
C LEU A 142 -13.98 -4.28 -3.44
N ALA A 143 -12.94 -3.56 -2.99
CA ALA A 143 -13.12 -2.39 -2.13
C ALA A 143 -13.98 -1.30 -2.80
N GLY A 144 -13.81 -1.07 -4.11
CA GLY A 144 -14.66 -0.14 -4.87
C GLY A 144 -16.12 -0.59 -4.97
N LEU A 145 -16.36 -1.89 -5.16
CA LEU A 145 -17.70 -2.48 -5.19
C LEU A 145 -18.39 -2.42 -3.82
N VAL A 146 -17.65 -2.71 -2.74
CA VAL A 146 -18.15 -2.56 -1.36
C VAL A 146 -18.46 -1.11 -1.06
N ALA A 147 -17.64 -0.17 -1.53
CA ALA A 147 -17.86 1.25 -1.32
C ALA A 147 -19.17 1.74 -1.97
N ILE A 148 -19.43 1.41 -3.24
CA ILE A 148 -20.71 1.77 -3.88
C ILE A 148 -21.90 1.03 -3.24
N PHE A 149 -21.74 -0.23 -2.85
CA PHE A 149 -22.78 -0.99 -2.16
C PHE A 149 -23.17 -0.33 -0.83
N SER A 150 -22.18 0.14 -0.06
CA SER A 150 -22.43 0.87 1.19
C SER A 150 -23.21 2.19 0.95
N GLY A 151 -22.98 2.85 -0.18
CA GLY A 151 -23.77 4.00 -0.60
C GLY A 151 -25.21 3.63 -0.94
N LEU A 152 -25.41 2.55 -1.70
CA LEU A 152 -26.74 2.06 -2.11
C LEU A 152 -27.60 1.59 -0.93
N VAL A 153 -26.98 1.01 0.10
CA VAL A 153 -27.67 0.60 1.34
C VAL A 153 -28.02 1.80 2.24
N GLY A 154 -27.55 3.01 1.91
CA GLY A 154 -27.81 4.22 2.67
C GLY A 154 -26.90 4.40 3.89
N TRP A 155 -25.84 3.59 4.03
CA TRP A 155 -24.84 3.76 5.09
C TRP A 155 -23.93 4.97 4.85
N ARG A 156 -23.86 5.45 3.60
CA ARG A 156 -23.06 6.60 3.20
C ARG A 156 -23.81 7.42 2.17
N LYS A 157 -23.55 8.73 2.12
CA LYS A 157 -24.10 9.59 1.06
C LYS A 157 -23.62 9.09 -0.30
N LEU A 158 -24.57 8.92 -1.21
CA LEU A 158 -24.32 8.57 -2.61
C LEU A 158 -23.91 9.83 -3.37
N ASP A 159 -22.62 10.13 -3.32
CA ASP A 159 -22.03 11.18 -4.13
C ASP A 159 -21.63 10.63 -5.51
N TRP A 160 -21.65 11.48 -6.54
CA TRP A 160 -21.26 11.08 -7.89
C TRP A 160 -19.86 10.45 -7.97
N PRO A 161 -18.82 10.84 -7.19
CA PRO A 161 -17.51 10.19 -7.25
C PRO A 161 -17.57 8.71 -6.83
N LEU A 162 -18.46 8.38 -5.88
CA LEU A 162 -18.66 7.00 -5.42
C LEU A 162 -19.29 6.14 -6.52
N ILE A 163 -20.22 6.70 -7.29
CA ILE A 163 -20.84 6.03 -8.43
C ILE A 163 -19.80 5.74 -9.51
N VAL A 164 -18.92 6.70 -9.81
CA VAL A 164 -17.83 6.55 -10.78
C VAL A 164 -16.84 5.47 -10.33
N VAL A 165 -16.45 5.44 -9.06
CA VAL A 165 -15.59 4.38 -8.51
C VAL A 165 -16.22 3.00 -8.69
N GLY A 166 -17.50 2.85 -8.33
CA GLY A 166 -18.19 1.58 -8.45
C GLY A 166 -18.33 1.13 -9.90
N SER A 167 -18.66 2.04 -10.82
CA SER A 167 -18.80 1.72 -12.24
C SER A 167 -17.47 1.34 -12.88
N VAL A 168 -16.38 2.01 -12.54
CA VAL A 168 -15.02 1.69 -13.03
C VAL A 168 -14.52 0.36 -12.45
N SER A 169 -14.81 0.09 -11.17
CA SER A 169 -14.51 -1.20 -10.55
C SER A 169 -15.22 -2.34 -11.27
N LEU A 170 -16.52 -2.17 -11.54
CA LEU A 170 -17.32 -3.13 -12.30
C LEU A 170 -16.79 -3.30 -13.72
N ALA A 171 -16.49 -2.20 -14.41
CA ALA A 171 -15.95 -2.23 -15.77
C ALA A 171 -14.61 -2.95 -15.84
N LEU A 172 -13.71 -2.74 -14.88
CA LEU A 172 -12.43 -3.47 -14.80
C LEU A 172 -12.64 -4.97 -14.60
N VAL A 173 -13.57 -5.38 -13.73
CA VAL A 173 -13.90 -6.79 -13.52
C VAL A 173 -14.48 -7.42 -14.79
N VAL A 174 -15.43 -6.74 -15.44
CA VAL A 174 -16.04 -7.22 -16.69
C VAL A 174 -15.00 -7.32 -17.80
N LEU A 175 -14.16 -6.29 -17.98
CA LEU A 175 -13.15 -6.23 -19.02
C LEU A 175 -12.07 -7.30 -18.83
N THR A 176 -11.55 -7.44 -17.61
CA THR A 176 -10.54 -8.47 -17.30
C THR A 176 -11.11 -9.87 -17.49
N THR A 177 -12.34 -10.10 -17.06
CA THR A 177 -13.05 -11.38 -17.27
C THR A 177 -13.29 -11.64 -18.76
N ALA A 178 -13.77 -10.67 -19.53
CA ALA A 178 -14.04 -10.82 -20.95
C ALA A 178 -12.77 -11.08 -21.79
N LEU A 179 -11.68 -10.36 -21.53
CA LEU A 179 -10.43 -10.49 -22.29
C LEU A 179 -9.62 -11.73 -21.90
N HIS A 180 -9.68 -12.16 -20.63
CA HIS A 180 -8.76 -13.15 -20.09
C HIS A 180 -9.45 -14.29 -19.31
N PHE A 181 -10.73 -14.54 -19.59
CA PHE A 181 -11.56 -15.54 -18.90
C PHE A 181 -10.87 -16.88 -18.66
N ARG A 182 -10.26 -17.45 -19.71
CA ARG A 182 -9.63 -18.78 -19.64
C ARG A 182 -8.42 -18.78 -18.71
N ALA A 183 -7.55 -17.77 -18.82
CA ALA A 183 -6.36 -17.65 -17.99
C ALA A 183 -6.70 -17.38 -16.52
N ILE A 184 -7.70 -16.55 -16.26
CA ILE A 184 -8.17 -16.26 -14.89
C ILE A 184 -8.79 -17.51 -14.27
N ARG A 185 -9.62 -18.25 -15.01
CA ARG A 185 -10.25 -19.48 -14.53
C ARG A 185 -9.22 -20.54 -14.15
N GLU A 186 -8.13 -20.66 -14.92
CA GLU A 186 -7.02 -21.56 -14.60
C GLU A 186 -6.27 -21.15 -13.34
N GLU A 187 -5.97 -19.86 -13.16
CA GLU A 187 -5.29 -19.36 -11.95
C GLU A 187 -6.18 -19.43 -10.70
N PHE A 188 -7.48 -19.16 -10.82
CA PHE A 188 -8.45 -19.37 -9.74
C PHE A 188 -8.52 -20.84 -9.35
N ARG A 189 -8.58 -21.76 -10.31
CA ARG A 189 -8.57 -23.21 -10.04
C ARG A 189 -7.30 -23.63 -9.30
N LYS A 190 -6.14 -23.09 -9.67
CA LYS A 190 -4.87 -23.35 -8.96
C LYS A 190 -4.88 -22.79 -7.53
N LYS A 191 -5.40 -21.57 -7.30
CA LYS A 191 -5.40 -20.97 -5.95
C LYS A 191 -6.44 -21.58 -5.01
N ILE A 192 -7.54 -22.10 -5.55
CA ILE A 192 -8.65 -22.63 -4.74
C ILE A 192 -8.46 -24.11 -4.35
N HIS A 193 -7.61 -24.88 -5.05
CA HIS A 193 -7.33 -26.30 -4.75
C HIS A 193 -8.54 -27.08 -4.19
N LEU A 194 -9.56 -27.15 -5.03
CA LEU A 194 -10.33 -28.37 -5.31
C LEU A 194 -9.77 -28.95 -6.61
#